data_AF-A0A379G9Z7-F1
#
_entry.id   AF-A0A379G9Z7-F1
#
_cell.length_a   1.000
_cell.length_b   1.000
_cell.length_c   1.000
_cell.angle_alpha   90.00
_cell.angle_beta   90.00
_cell.angle_gamma   90.00
#
_symmetry.space_group_name_H-M   'P 1'
#
loop_
_entity.id
_entity.type
_entity.pdbx_description
1 polymer ?
#
loop_
_entity_poly.entity_id
_entity_poly.type
_entity_poly.pdbx_seq_one_letter_code
_entity_poly.pdbx_strand_id
1 'polypeptide(L)'
;MKTPIEDLRLPRTTESTLYEVVSAIMLLLAWIAGVMATNAHRKNGVIITVLLVFTIVAAIAHYISYRPGMRWASNDFHPANVREAIVVSKFYRVFAIELTSLGLVMALMALWDMKFHESSTVFTIVILVIIAVNYMLTARKLMRIRDDEWRKQQQNNHKE
;
A
#
# COMPACT_ATOMS: atom_id res chain seq x y z
N MET A 1 -30.27 9.55 0.74
CA MET A 1 -29.60 9.28 -0.56
C MET A 1 -28.33 8.49 -0.28
N LYS A 2 -28.12 7.34 -0.93
CA LYS A 2 -26.84 6.61 -0.84
C LYS A 2 -25.80 7.45 -1.58
N THR A 3 -24.68 7.75 -0.95
CA THR A 3 -23.54 8.39 -1.62
C THR A 3 -23.08 7.50 -2.78
N PRO A 4 -22.83 8.07 -3.98
CA PRO A 4 -22.19 7.33 -5.06
C PRO A 4 -20.88 6.72 -4.55
N ILE A 5 -20.56 5.49 -4.96
CA ILE A 5 -19.34 4.80 -4.53
C ILE A 5 -18.09 5.62 -4.92
N GLU A 6 -18.17 6.36 -6.02
CA GLU A 6 -17.10 7.22 -6.54
C GLU A 6 -16.72 8.36 -5.57
N ASP A 7 -17.69 8.85 -4.80
CA ASP A 7 -17.51 9.87 -3.77
C ASP A 7 -17.31 9.28 -2.37
N LEU A 8 -17.20 7.95 -2.26
CA LEU A 8 -17.08 7.27 -0.97
C LEU A 8 -15.73 7.58 -0.32
N ARG A 9 -15.79 8.39 0.74
CA ARG A 9 -14.69 8.57 1.68
C ARG A 9 -14.89 7.65 2.88
N LEU A 10 -13.98 6.72 3.09
CA LEU A 10 -14.02 5.85 4.27
C LEU A 10 -13.63 6.66 5.52
N PRO A 11 -14.35 6.49 6.65
CA PRO A 11 -14.00 7.17 7.89
C PRO A 11 -12.66 6.69 8.42
N ARG A 12 -11.94 7.59 9.11
CA ARG A 12 -10.77 7.22 9.90
C ARG A 12 -11.20 6.37 11.09
N THR A 13 -10.61 5.20 11.21
CA THR A 13 -10.70 4.30 12.36
C THR A 13 -9.38 4.29 13.12
N THR A 14 -9.37 3.83 14.38
CA THR A 14 -8.14 3.65 15.16
C THR A 14 -7.12 2.79 14.42
N GLU A 15 -7.56 1.72 13.77
CA GLU A 15 -6.70 0.90 12.91
C GLU A 15 -6.09 1.71 11.77
N SER A 16 -6.90 2.51 11.04
CA SER A 16 -6.40 3.31 9.93
C SER A 16 -5.29 4.29 10.32
N THR A 17 -5.45 4.93 11.48
CA THR A 17 -4.47 5.85 12.04
C THR A 17 -3.19 5.12 12.43
N LEU A 18 -3.31 3.90 12.98
CA LEU A 18 -2.15 3.08 13.30
C LEU A 18 -1.30 2.80 12.06
N TYR A 19 -1.92 2.42 10.93
CA TYR A 19 -1.21 2.19 9.66
C TYR A 19 -0.47 3.44 9.18
N GLU A 20 -1.10 4.62 9.24
CA GLU A 20 -0.47 5.89 8.88
C GLU A 20 0.73 6.21 9.78
N VAL A 21 0.54 6.12 11.11
CA VAL A 21 1.58 6.45 12.09
C VAL A 21 2.78 5.51 11.96
N VAL A 22 2.52 4.21 11.83
CA VAL A 22 3.58 3.21 11.65
C VAL A 22 4.36 3.47 10.35
N SER A 23 3.66 3.75 9.25
CA SER A 23 4.28 4.10 7.97
C SER A 23 5.11 5.40 8.04
N ALA A 24 4.61 6.42 8.76
CA ALA A 24 5.32 7.67 8.97
C ALA A 24 6.59 7.49 9.82
N ILE A 25 6.52 6.68 10.88
CA ILE A 25 7.69 6.35 11.72
C ILE A 25 8.75 5.61 10.88
N MET A 26 8.34 4.64 10.06
CA MET A 26 9.28 3.92 9.18
C MET A 26 9.95 4.86 8.18
N LEU A 27 9.19 5.76 7.54
CA LEU A 27 9.76 6.76 6.63
C LEU A 27 10.73 7.69 7.35
N LEU A 28 10.37 8.17 8.55
CA LEU A 28 11.24 9.04 9.33
C LEU A 28 12.57 8.36 9.66
N LEU A 29 12.53 7.10 10.12
CA LEU A 29 13.73 6.30 10.35
C LEU A 29 14.54 6.08 9.07
N ALA A 30 13.86 5.83 7.94
CA ALA A 30 14.51 5.64 6.65
C ALA A 30 15.23 6.90 6.18
N TRP A 31 14.61 8.06 6.34
CA TRP A 31 15.22 9.36 6.04
C TRP A 31 16.43 9.65 6.92
N ILE A 32 16.33 9.41 8.23
CA ILE A 32 17.44 9.55 9.17
C ILE A 32 18.63 8.67 8.74
N ALA A 33 18.38 7.40 8.45
CA ALA A 33 19.42 6.48 8.00
C ALA A 33 20.00 6.87 6.62
N GLY A 34 19.16 7.29 5.67
CA GLY A 34 19.59 7.70 4.33
C GLY A 34 20.47 8.95 4.32
N VAL A 35 20.14 9.95 5.14
CA VAL A 35 20.97 11.16 5.32
C VAL A 35 22.30 10.80 5.97
N MET A 36 22.29 9.99 7.04
CA MET A 36 23.53 9.52 7.68
C MET A 36 24.40 8.73 6.70
N ALA A 37 23.81 7.85 5.89
CA ALA A 37 24.53 7.05 4.90
C ALA A 37 25.20 7.93 3.83
N THR A 38 24.50 8.97 3.37
CA THR A 38 25.01 9.92 2.37
C THR A 38 26.19 10.70 2.93
N ASN A 39 26.10 11.15 4.18
CA ASN A 39 27.17 11.89 4.86
C ASN A 39 28.37 11.01 5.20
N ALA A 40 28.15 9.80 5.69
CA ALA A 40 29.21 8.87 6.11
C ALA A 40 30.03 8.34 4.94
N HIS A 41 29.36 7.95 3.84
CA HIS A 41 29.99 7.25 2.72
C HIS A 41 30.21 8.12 1.49
N ARG A 42 29.94 9.44 1.57
CA ARG A 42 29.96 10.39 0.42
C ARG A 42 29.26 9.85 -0.83
N LYS A 43 28.16 9.11 -0.64
CA LYS A 43 27.37 8.55 -1.73
C LYS A 43 26.69 9.69 -2.51
N ASN A 44 26.53 9.54 -3.83
CA ASN A 44 25.94 10.55 -4.74
C ASN A 44 24.46 10.87 -4.51
N GLY A 45 23.93 10.73 -3.29
CA GLY A 45 22.54 11.04 -2.96
C GLY A 45 21.51 10.09 -3.58
N VAL A 46 21.92 9.01 -4.26
CA VAL A 46 21.01 8.03 -4.89
C VAL A 46 19.98 7.50 -3.90
N ILE A 47 20.40 7.22 -2.65
CA ILE A 47 19.49 6.76 -1.59
C ILE A 47 18.42 7.80 -1.24
N ILE A 48 18.76 9.09 -1.30
CA ILE A 48 17.82 10.18 -1.04
C ILE A 48 16.75 10.23 -2.14
N THR A 49 17.14 10.10 -3.40
CA THR A 49 16.19 10.03 -4.52
C THR A 49 15.24 8.84 -4.37
N VAL A 50 15.77 7.68 -4.02
CA VAL A 50 14.97 6.47 -3.79
C VAL A 50 13.96 6.70 -2.66
N LEU A 51 14.40 7.23 -1.50
CA LEU A 51 13.51 7.52 -0.37
C LEU A 51 12.41 8.53 -0.70
N LEU A 52 12.72 9.51 -1.56
CA LEU A 52 11.75 10.49 -2.03
C LEU A 52 10.65 9.82 -2.87
N VAL A 53 11.01 8.92 -3.78
CA VAL A 53 10.05 8.11 -4.54
C VAL A 53 9.17 7.28 -3.60
N PHE A 54 9.76 6.56 -2.63
CA PHE A 54 8.99 5.78 -1.66
C PHE A 54 8.02 6.63 -0.84
N THR A 55 8.44 7.83 -0.42
CA THR A 55 7.61 8.77 0.33
C THR A 55 6.38 9.18 -0.49
N ILE A 56 6.58 9.54 -1.77
CA ILE A 56 5.49 9.94 -2.66
C ILE A 56 4.52 8.77 -2.88
N VAL A 57 5.03 7.58 -3.21
CA VAL A 57 4.17 6.42 -3.49
C VAL A 57 3.40 6.00 -2.24
N ALA A 58 4.02 6.01 -1.06
CA ALA A 58 3.35 5.70 0.20
C ALA A 58 2.25 6.73 0.53
N ALA A 59 2.50 8.02 0.29
CA ALA A 59 1.50 9.07 0.49
C ALA A 59 0.29 8.88 -0.45
N ILE A 60 0.55 8.57 -1.72
CA ILE A 60 -0.50 8.24 -2.70
C ILE A 60 -1.29 7.01 -2.26
N ALA A 61 -0.63 5.94 -1.82
CA ALA A 61 -1.28 4.73 -1.36
C ALA A 61 -2.19 4.99 -0.13
N HIS A 62 -1.71 5.74 0.87
CA HIS A 62 -2.55 6.15 2.01
C HIS A 62 -3.74 6.98 1.55
N TYR A 63 -3.55 7.91 0.62
CA TYR A 63 -4.63 8.73 0.08
C TYR A 63 -5.71 7.88 -0.63
N ILE A 64 -5.29 6.96 -1.50
CA ILE A 64 -6.20 6.01 -2.18
C ILE A 64 -6.95 5.16 -1.15
N SER A 65 -6.29 4.79 -0.05
CA SER A 65 -6.94 3.99 1.00
C SER A 65 -8.16 4.68 1.63
N TYR A 66 -8.23 6.01 1.63
CA TYR A 66 -9.39 6.76 2.14
C TYR A 66 -10.47 6.99 1.09
N ARG A 67 -10.12 6.92 -0.19
CA ARG A 67 -11.03 7.18 -1.30
C ARG A 67 -10.99 6.04 -2.33
N PRO A 68 -11.25 4.78 -1.93
CA PRO A 68 -11.05 3.63 -2.81
C PRO A 68 -11.97 3.60 -4.04
N GLY A 69 -13.06 4.38 -4.05
CA GLY A 69 -14.01 4.46 -5.15
C GLY A 69 -13.69 5.49 -6.23
N MET A 70 -12.76 6.42 -5.99
CA MET A 70 -12.30 7.33 -7.05
C MET A 70 -11.53 6.54 -8.13
N ARG A 71 -11.70 6.91 -9.40
CA ARG A 71 -10.99 6.35 -10.56
C ARG A 71 -9.51 6.72 -10.53
N TRP A 72 -8.73 6.11 -9.63
CA TRP A 72 -7.28 6.38 -9.49
C TRP A 72 -6.45 5.75 -10.59
N ALA A 73 -6.88 4.60 -11.09
CA ALA A 73 -6.28 3.87 -12.18
C ALA A 73 -7.39 3.15 -12.92
N SER A 74 -7.18 2.86 -14.21
CA SER A 74 -7.99 1.93 -15.01
C SER A 74 -7.82 0.48 -14.52
N ASN A 75 -7.86 0.28 -13.20
CA ASN A 75 -7.57 -0.98 -12.53
C ASN A 75 -8.86 -1.81 -12.44
N ASP A 76 -8.70 -3.12 -12.50
CA ASP A 76 -9.75 -4.14 -12.33
C ASP A 76 -10.43 -4.11 -10.95
N PHE A 77 -9.96 -3.26 -10.03
CA PHE A 77 -10.42 -3.11 -8.65
C PHE A 77 -11.31 -1.88 -8.46
N HIS A 78 -12.28 -1.66 -9.36
CA HIS A 78 -13.34 -0.71 -9.08
C HIS A 78 -14.34 -1.34 -8.11
N PRO A 79 -14.41 -0.90 -6.84
CA PRO A 79 -15.40 -1.43 -5.92
C PRO A 79 -16.78 -1.01 -6.42
N ALA A 80 -17.70 -1.97 -6.54
CA ALA A 80 -19.11 -1.71 -6.81
C ALA A 80 -19.88 -1.46 -5.51
N ASN A 81 -19.36 -1.93 -4.37
CA ASN A 81 -20.03 -1.89 -3.07
C ASN A 81 -19.10 -1.48 -1.92
N VAL A 82 -19.67 -0.99 -0.82
CA VAL A 82 -18.92 -0.52 0.36
C VAL A 82 -18.04 -1.63 0.95
N ARG A 83 -18.46 -2.90 0.88
CA ARG A 83 -17.65 -4.04 1.34
C ARG A 83 -16.37 -4.20 0.52
N GLU A 84 -16.46 -4.07 -0.80
CA GLU A 84 -15.29 -4.12 -1.69
C GLU A 84 -14.36 -2.94 -1.44
N ALA A 85 -14.91 -1.74 -1.26
CA ALA A 85 -14.16 -0.53 -0.93
C ALA A 85 -13.34 -0.68 0.36
N ILE A 86 -13.88 -1.33 1.39
CA ILE A 86 -13.14 -1.61 2.64
C ILE A 86 -11.97 -2.57 2.40
N VAL A 87 -12.14 -3.59 1.56
CA VAL A 87 -11.06 -4.54 1.24
C VAL A 87 -9.95 -3.85 0.45
N VAL A 88 -10.30 -3.05 -0.55
CA VAL A 88 -9.34 -2.25 -1.34
C VAL A 88 -8.60 -1.25 -0.45
N SER A 89 -9.31 -0.57 0.45
CA SER A 89 -8.71 0.33 1.44
C SER A 89 -7.65 -0.36 2.30
N LYS A 90 -7.98 -1.55 2.83
CA LYS A 90 -7.04 -2.34 3.63
C LYS A 90 -5.81 -2.75 2.82
N PHE A 91 -5.99 -3.14 1.56
CA PHE A 91 -4.87 -3.47 0.67
C PHE A 91 -3.91 -2.29 0.52
N TYR A 92 -4.39 -1.09 0.17
CA TYR A 92 -3.53 0.07 -0.01
C TYR A 92 -2.80 0.50 1.27
N ARG A 93 -3.39 0.30 2.46
CA ARG A 93 -2.71 0.55 3.75
C ARG A 93 -1.56 -0.42 3.99
N VAL A 94 -1.77 -1.71 3.73
CA VAL A 94 -0.72 -2.73 3.86
C VAL A 94 0.37 -2.49 2.82
N PHE A 95 -0.01 -2.19 1.59
CA PHE A 95 0.91 -1.85 0.51
C PHE A 95 1.78 -0.63 0.85
N ALA A 96 1.20 0.41 1.45
CA ALA A 96 1.96 1.57 1.92
C ALA A 96 2.99 1.17 2.99
N ILE A 97 2.62 0.30 3.94
CA ILE A 97 3.56 -0.22 4.95
C ILE A 97 4.72 -0.98 4.29
N GLU A 98 4.43 -1.87 3.35
CA GLU A 98 5.44 -2.67 2.64
C GLU A 98 6.43 -1.80 1.86
N LEU A 99 5.94 -0.75 1.22
CA LEU A 99 6.80 0.23 0.54
C LEU A 99 7.70 0.97 1.54
N THR A 100 7.14 1.41 2.66
CA THR A 100 7.93 2.13 3.67
C THR A 100 8.94 1.24 4.38
N SER A 101 8.63 -0.04 4.59
CA SER A 101 9.57 -1.00 5.17
C SER A 101 10.71 -1.33 4.22
N LEU A 102 10.43 -1.47 2.91
CA LEU A 102 11.46 -1.60 1.88
C LEU A 102 12.40 -0.40 1.87
N GLY A 103 11.83 0.82 1.88
CA GLY A 103 12.59 2.06 1.95
C GLY A 103 13.52 2.12 3.17
N LEU A 104 13.02 1.74 4.35
CA LEU A 104 13.80 1.67 5.58
C LEU A 104 14.97 0.68 5.48
N VAL A 105 14.73 -0.53 4.98
CA VAL A 105 15.79 -1.53 4.87
C VAL A 105 16.87 -1.09 3.89
N MET A 106 16.50 -0.50 2.74
CA MET A 106 17.48 0.04 1.80
C MET A 106 18.32 1.17 2.42
N ALA A 107 17.70 2.04 3.23
CA ALA A 107 18.42 3.09 3.93
C ALA A 107 19.42 2.53 4.97
N LEU A 108 19.03 1.49 5.70
CA LEU A 108 19.91 0.80 6.65
C LEU A 108 21.07 0.07 5.96
N MET A 109 20.81 -0.62 4.85
CA MET A 109 21.86 -1.23 4.03
C MET A 109 22.83 -0.18 3.49
N ALA A 110 22.32 0.98 3.06
CA ALA A 110 23.15 2.09 2.63
C ALA A 110 24.05 2.61 3.73
N LEU A 111 23.52 2.70 4.96
CA LEU A 111 24.22 3.19 6.15
C LEU A 111 25.32 2.24 6.60
N TRP A 112 25.08 0.93 6.54
CA TRP A 112 26.08 -0.08 6.92
C TRP A 112 27.15 -0.32 5.84
N ASP A 113 27.08 0.42 4.73
CA ASP A 113 27.92 0.20 3.54
C ASP A 113 27.90 -1.24 3.00
N MET A 114 26.80 -1.96 3.22
CA MET A 114 26.61 -3.25 2.58
C MET A 114 26.55 -3.02 1.07
N LYS A 115 27.31 -3.81 0.29
CA LYS A 115 27.28 -3.74 -1.17
C LYS A 115 25.83 -3.88 -1.64
N PHE A 116 25.30 -2.78 -2.16
CA PHE A 116 23.91 -2.69 -2.64
C PHE A 116 23.58 -3.80 -3.63
N HIS A 117 24.54 -4.25 -4.45
CA HIS A 117 24.24 -5.08 -5.61
C HIS A 117 23.70 -6.49 -5.28
N GLU A 118 24.24 -7.18 -4.28
CA GLU A 118 23.84 -8.56 -3.98
C GLU A 118 22.68 -8.64 -2.97
N SER A 119 22.73 -7.82 -1.91
CA SER A 119 21.72 -7.85 -0.84
C SER A 119 20.41 -7.16 -1.24
N SER A 120 20.46 -6.09 -2.05
CA SER A 120 19.25 -5.37 -2.45
C SER A 120 18.38 -6.16 -3.42
N THR A 121 18.98 -7.00 -4.28
CA THR A 121 18.23 -7.76 -5.29
C THR A 121 17.35 -8.81 -4.63
N VAL A 122 17.91 -9.62 -3.71
CA VAL A 122 17.16 -10.63 -2.97
C VAL A 122 16.06 -9.98 -2.13
N PHE A 123 16.37 -8.88 -1.43
CA PHE A 123 15.39 -8.20 -0.59
C PHE A 123 14.24 -7.58 -1.40
N THR A 124 14.56 -6.99 -2.56
CA THR A 124 13.57 -6.46 -3.51
C THR A 124 12.67 -7.58 -4.04
N ILE A 125 13.24 -8.74 -4.40
CA ILE A 125 12.46 -9.90 -4.87
C ILE A 125 11.50 -10.37 -3.77
N VAL A 126 11.97 -10.52 -2.54
CA VAL A 126 11.12 -10.95 -1.40
C VAL A 126 9.96 -9.98 -1.20
N ILE A 127 10.21 -8.67 -1.24
CA ILE A 127 9.14 -7.68 -1.09
C ILE A 127 8.18 -7.68 -2.29
N LEU A 128 8.67 -7.83 -3.52
CA LEU A 128 7.79 -7.98 -4.69
C LEU A 128 6.90 -9.23 -4.58
N VAL A 129 7.44 -10.35 -4.06
CA VAL A 129 6.65 -11.56 -3.79
C VAL A 129 5.58 -11.28 -2.74
N ILE A 130 5.92 -10.59 -1.65
CA ILE A 130 4.95 -10.24 -0.60
C ILE A 130 3.83 -9.36 -1.18
N ILE A 131 4.17 -8.32 -1.96
CA ILE A 131 3.20 -7.46 -2.64
C ILE A 131 2.30 -8.29 -3.56
N ALA A 132 2.87 -9.20 -4.36
CA ALA A 132 2.13 -10.06 -5.26
C ALA A 132 1.19 -11.02 -4.52
N VAL A 133 1.63 -11.60 -3.40
CA VAL A 133 0.79 -12.45 -2.54
C VAL A 133 -0.36 -11.64 -1.94
N ASN A 134 -0.09 -10.44 -1.43
CA ASN A 134 -1.13 -9.56 -0.87
C ASN A 134 -2.12 -9.11 -1.94
N TYR A 135 -1.65 -8.84 -3.15
CA TYR A 135 -2.50 -8.58 -4.30
C TYR A 135 -3.41 -9.78 -4.61
N MET A 136 -2.85 -10.99 -4.72
CA MET A 136 -3.63 -12.22 -4.97
C MET A 136 -4.67 -12.49 -3.88
N LEU A 137 -4.30 -12.32 -2.61
CA LEU A 137 -5.23 -12.50 -1.48
C LEU A 137 -6.37 -11.50 -1.53
N THR A 138 -6.09 -10.25 -1.89
CA THR A 138 -7.10 -9.19 -2.04
C THR A 138 -8.03 -9.50 -3.21
N ALA A 139 -7.49 -9.87 -4.36
CA ALA A 139 -8.27 -10.28 -5.52
C ALA A 139 -9.20 -11.46 -5.20
N ARG A 140 -8.69 -12.50 -4.50
CA ARG A 140 -9.50 -13.63 -4.05
C ARG A 140 -10.60 -13.25 -3.06
N LYS A 141 -10.37 -12.27 -2.19
CA LYS A 141 -11.40 -11.77 -1.26
C LYS A 141 -12.47 -10.97 -2.01
N LEU A 142 -12.08 -10.17 -2.99
CA LEU A 142 -13.02 -9.39 -3.79
C LEU A 142 -13.90 -10.28 -4.66
N MET A 143 -13.33 -11.29 -5.34
CA MET A 143 -14.11 -12.26 -6.10
C MET A 143 -15.18 -12.95 -5.23
N ARG A 144 -14.82 -13.38 -4.01
CA ARG A 144 -15.78 -13.97 -3.08
C ARG A 144 -16.91 -13.03 -2.68
N ILE A 145 -16.62 -11.75 -2.42
CA ILE A 145 -17.65 -10.76 -2.09
C ILE A 145 -18.61 -10.55 -3.26
N ARG A 146 -18.05 -10.44 -4.48
CA ARG A 146 -18.84 -10.27 -5.70
C ARG A 146 -19.77 -11.47 -5.96
N ASP A 147 -19.27 -12.69 -5.77
CA ASP A 147 -20.06 -13.92 -5.91
C ASP A 147 -21.17 -14.00 -4.85
N ASP A 148 -20.90 -13.60 -3.61
CA ASP A 148 -21.89 -13.55 -2.53
C ASP A 148 -23.01 -12.53 -2.81
N GLU A 149 -22.66 -11.37 -3.35
CA GLU A 149 -23.64 -10.33 -3.71
C GLU A 149 -24.49 -10.74 -4.91
N TRP A 150 -23.88 -11.36 -5.93
CA TRP A 150 -24.61 -11.91 -7.07
C TRP A 150 -25.62 -13.00 -6.65
N ARG A 151 -25.21 -13.91 -5.74
CA ARG A 151 -26.12 -14.94 -5.19
C ARG A 151 -27.29 -14.33 -4.41
N LYS A 152 -27.05 -13.27 -3.63
CA LYS A 152 -28.11 -12.56 -2.90
C LYS A 152 -29.11 -11.88 -3.85
N GLN A 153 -28.62 -11.27 -4.93
CA GLN A 153 -29.49 -10.67 -5.95
C GLN A 153 -30.37 -11.72 -6.62
N GLN A 154 -29.82 -12.88 -6.99
CA GLN A 154 -30.61 -13.96 -7.57
C GLN A 154 -31.66 -14.52 -6.61
N GLN A 155 -31.33 -14.68 -5.33
CA GLN A 155 -32.28 -15.14 -4.32
C GLN A 155 -33.43 -14.15 -4.06
N ASN A 156 -33.16 -12.84 -4.15
CA ASN A 156 -34.21 -11.83 -4.01
C ASN A 156 -35.11 -11.78 -5.25
N ASN A 157 -34.55 -11.88 -6.45
CA ASN A 157 -35.32 -11.90 -7.70
C ASN A 157 -36.19 -13.16 -7.87
N HIS A 158 -35.91 -14.25 -7.15
CA HIS A 158 -36.76 -15.45 -7.13
C HIS A 158 -37.85 -15.43 -6.05
N LYS A 159 -37.88 -14.42 -5.18
CA LYS A 159 -38.88 -14.25 -4.12
C LYS A 159 -39.94 -13.20 -4.45
N GLU A 160 -39.74 -12.43 -5.52
CA GLU A 160 -40.74 -11.56 -6.15
C GLU A 160 -41.45 -12.29 -7.28
#